data_AF-A0A212D789-F1
#
_entry.id   AF-A0A212D789-F1
#
_cell.length_a   1.000
_cell.length_b   1.000
_cell.length_c   1.000
_cell.angle_alpha   90.00
_cell.angle_beta   90.00
_cell.angle_gamma   90.00
#
_symmetry.space_group_name_H-M   'P 1'
#
loop_
_entity.id
_entity.type
_entity.pdbx_description
1 polymer ?
#
loop_
_entity_poly.entity_id
_entity_poly.type
_entity_poly.pdbx_seq_one_letter_code
_entity_poly.pdbx_strand_id
1 'polypeptide(L)'
;SIAEVFRCFICMEKLRDARLCPHCSKLCCFSCIRRWLTEQRAQCPHCRAPLQLRELVNCRWAEEVTQQLDTLQLCSLTKHEENEKD
;
A
#
# COMPACT_ATOMS: atom_id res chain seq x y z
N SER A 1 0.85 12.89 1.13
CA SER A 1 0.42 12.67 -0.29
C SER A 1 -0.59 11.53 -0.33
N ILE A 2 -1.52 11.50 -1.30
CA ILE A 2 -2.41 10.34 -1.47
C ILE A 2 -1.63 9.04 -1.76
N ALA A 3 -0.43 9.15 -2.35
CA ALA A 3 0.48 8.03 -2.57
C ALA A 3 0.87 7.29 -1.26
N GLU A 4 0.83 7.96 -0.12
CA GLU A 4 1.19 7.36 1.18
C GLU A 4 0.14 6.37 1.66
N VAL A 5 -1.12 6.56 1.25
CA VAL A 5 -2.21 5.61 1.52
C VAL A 5 -1.92 4.27 0.82
N PHE A 6 -1.23 4.32 -0.33
CA PHE A 6 -0.91 3.18 -1.19
C PHE A 6 0.49 2.59 -0.95
N ARG A 7 1.09 2.87 0.21
CA ARG A 7 2.30 2.20 0.66
C ARG A 7 1.98 1.07 1.62
N CYS A 8 2.81 0.02 1.57
CA CYS A 8 2.71 -1.08 2.50
C CYS A 8 3.01 -0.60 3.92
N PHE A 9 2.10 -0.82 4.87
CA PHE A 9 2.33 -0.44 6.26
C PHE A 9 3.53 -1.13 6.93
N ILE A 10 3.99 -2.25 6.38
CA ILE A 10 5.08 -3.05 6.98
C ILE A 10 6.44 -2.66 6.39
N CYS A 11 6.58 -2.69 5.05
CA CYS A 11 7.86 -2.41 4.41
C CYS A 11 8.01 -0.95 3.95
N MET A 12 6.95 -0.14 4.05
CA MET A 12 6.89 1.26 3.59
C MET A 12 7.10 1.47 2.08
N GLU A 13 7.37 0.41 1.33
CA GLU A 13 7.46 0.42 -0.14
C GLU A 13 6.08 0.37 -0.85
N LYS A 14 6.11 0.52 -2.17
CA LYS A 14 4.96 0.30 -3.07
C LYS A 14 4.33 -1.08 -2.84
N LEU A 15 3.00 -1.12 -2.85
CA LEU A 15 2.23 -2.34 -2.66
C LEU A 15 2.48 -3.35 -3.79
N ARG A 16 2.66 -4.62 -3.40
CA ARG A 16 2.72 -5.79 -4.29
C ARG A 16 1.74 -6.82 -3.77
N ASP A 17 0.82 -7.27 -4.63
CA ASP A 17 -0.28 -8.16 -4.26
C ASP A 17 -1.01 -7.63 -3.00
N ALA A 18 -1.63 -6.46 -3.14
CA ALA A 18 -2.12 -5.68 -2.02
C ALA A 18 -3.18 -6.43 -1.19
N ARG A 19 -3.05 -6.33 0.13
CA ARG A 19 -4.00 -6.85 1.11
C ARG A 19 -4.46 -5.74 2.03
N LEU A 20 -5.74 -5.78 2.37
CA LEU A 20 -6.37 -4.84 3.28
C LEU A 20 -6.85 -5.56 4.55
N CYS A 21 -6.53 -4.97 5.70
CA CYS A 21 -7.07 -5.41 6.98
C CYS A 21 -8.57 -5.05 7.06
N PRO A 22 -9.48 -6.01 7.32
CA PRO A 22 -10.92 -5.74 7.37
C PRO A 22 -11.33 -4.84 8.54
N HIS A 23 -10.50 -4.70 9.57
CA HIS A 23 -10.83 -3.93 10.77
C HIS A 23 -10.45 -2.44 10.68
N CYS A 24 -9.40 -2.10 9.95
CA CYS A 24 -8.87 -0.73 9.93
C CYS A 24 -8.49 -0.24 8.53
N SER A 25 -8.79 -1.02 7.51
CA SER A 25 -8.58 -0.70 6.10
C SER A 25 -7.13 -0.40 5.70
N LYS A 26 -6.14 -0.68 6.57
CA LYS A 26 -4.73 -0.49 6.24
C LYS A 26 -4.25 -1.50 5.21
N LEU A 27 -3.45 -0.99 4.27
CA LEU A 27 -2.88 -1.74 3.16
C LEU A 27 -1.48 -2.27 3.50
N CYS A 28 -1.19 -3.46 2.97
CA CYS A 28 0.09 -4.13 3.10
C CYS A 28 0.31 -5.10 1.91
N CYS A 29 1.56 -5.43 1.61
CA CYS A 29 1.85 -6.48 0.63
C CYS A 29 1.45 -7.85 1.20
N PHE A 30 0.96 -8.76 0.35
CA PHE A 30 0.60 -10.11 0.79
C PHE A 30 1.77 -10.85 1.47
N SER A 31 2.97 -10.78 0.88
CA SER A 31 4.17 -11.41 1.45
C SER A 31 4.52 -10.86 2.82
N CYS A 32 4.41 -9.54 3.01
CA CYS A 32 4.71 -8.87 4.27
C CYS A 32 3.73 -9.28 5.38
N ILE A 33 2.42 -9.22 5.11
CA ILE A 33 1.41 -9.55 6.12
C ILE A 33 1.37 -11.05 6.41
N ARG A 34 1.63 -11.91 5.42
CA ARG A 34 1.77 -13.36 5.65
C ARG A 34 2.91 -13.65 6.60
N ARG A 35 4.09 -13.06 6.35
CA ARG A 35 5.26 -13.17 7.25
C ARG A 35 4.90 -12.67 8.65
N TRP A 36 4.30 -11.49 8.77
CA TRP A 36 3.90 -10.94 10.07
C TRP A 36 2.97 -11.86 10.86
N LEU A 37 1.90 -12.35 10.24
CA LEU A 37 0.93 -13.22 10.90
C LEU A 37 1.50 -14.59 11.29
N THR A 38 2.55 -15.06 10.59
CA THR A 38 3.18 -16.36 10.84
C THR A 38 4.33 -16.26 11.83
N GLU A 39 5.17 -15.24 11.74
CA GLU A 39 6.44 -15.12 12.48
C GLU A 39 6.32 -14.22 13.72
N GLN A 40 5.34 -13.32 13.79
CA GLN A 40 5.23 -12.34 14.88
C GLN A 40 4.00 -12.62 15.74
N ARG A 41 2.81 -12.23 15.27
CA ARG A 41 1.55 -12.33 16.00
C ARG A 41 0.37 -12.41 15.04
N ALA A 42 -0.66 -13.17 15.39
CA ALA A 42 -1.93 -13.25 14.66
C ALA A 42 -2.82 -12.00 14.91
N GLN A 43 -2.25 -10.81 14.70
CA GLN A 43 -2.89 -9.51 14.89
C GLN A 43 -2.45 -8.55 13.79
N CYS A 44 -3.34 -7.64 13.39
CA CYS A 44 -2.99 -6.58 12.46
C CYS A 44 -1.83 -5.71 13.01
N PRO A 45 -0.76 -5.44 12.23
CA PRO A 45 0.37 -4.62 12.69
C PRO A 45 -0.03 -3.16 13.04
N HIS A 46 -1.15 -2.68 12.49
CA HIS A 46 -1.64 -1.32 12.73
C HIS A 46 -2.63 -1.25 13.90
N CYS A 47 -3.78 -1.93 13.79
CA CYS A 47 -4.87 -1.79 14.77
C CYS A 47 -4.82 -2.83 15.89
N ARG A 48 -3.92 -3.81 15.82
CA ARG A 48 -3.76 -4.91 16.80
C ARG A 48 -4.97 -5.82 16.99
N ALA A 49 -6.05 -5.62 16.24
CA ALA A 49 -7.17 -6.56 16.19
C ALA A 49 -6.68 -7.97 15.77
N PRO A 50 -7.25 -9.05 16.34
CA PRO A 50 -6.98 -10.41 15.88
C PRO A 50 -7.20 -10.51 14.38
N LEU A 51 -6.30 -11.19 13.68
CA LEU A 51 -6.35 -11.26 12.22
C LEU A 51 -5.74 -12.56 11.72
N GLN A 52 -6.45 -13.27 10.85
CA GLN A 52 -5.95 -14.44 10.14
C GLN A 52 -5.76 -14.15 8.66
N LEU A 53 -4.90 -14.94 8.01
CA LEU A 53 -4.54 -14.75 6.61
C LEU A 53 -5.74 -14.76 5.65
N ARG A 54 -6.74 -15.60 5.93
CA ARG A 54 -7.96 -15.76 5.13
C ARG A 54 -8.92 -14.57 5.20
N GLU A 55 -8.80 -13.75 6.24
CA GLU A 55 -9.68 -12.59 6.47
C GLU A 55 -9.20 -11.35 5.68
N LEU A 56 -7.99 -11.40 5.14
CA LEU A 56 -7.43 -10.31 4.35
C LEU A 56 -8.18 -10.14 3.03
N VAL A 57 -8.60 -8.91 2.77
CA VAL A 57 -9.22 -8.55 1.49
C VAL A 57 -8.15 -8.40 0.43
N ASN A 58 -8.30 -9.09 -0.70
CA ASN A 58 -7.45 -8.89 -1.87
C ASN A 58 -7.89 -7.65 -2.65
N CYS A 59 -7.07 -6.60 -2.62
CA CYS A 59 -7.33 -5.34 -3.31
C CYS A 59 -6.84 -5.41 -4.76
N ARG A 60 -7.58 -6.12 -5.62
CA ARG A 60 -7.24 -6.33 -7.04
C ARG A 60 -7.09 -5.02 -7.84
N TRP A 61 -7.72 -3.95 -7.37
CA TRP A 61 -7.67 -2.60 -7.96
C TRP A 61 -6.45 -1.79 -7.54
N ALA A 62 -5.71 -2.21 -6.50
CA ALA A 62 -4.64 -1.39 -5.92
C ALA A 62 -3.46 -1.19 -6.89
N GLU A 63 -3.18 -2.16 -7.75
CA GLU A 63 -2.10 -2.06 -8.72
C GLU A 63 -2.36 -0.96 -9.75
N GLU A 64 -3.54 -0.98 -10.38
CA GLU A 64 -3.99 0.04 -11.33
C GLU A 64 -3.95 1.45 -10.71
N VAL A 65 -4.50 1.60 -9.50
CA VAL A 65 -4.51 2.91 -8.82
C VAL A 65 -3.09 3.38 -8.50
N THR A 66 -2.20 2.48 -8.07
CA THR A 66 -0.82 2.87 -7.78
C THR A 66 -0.06 3.22 -9.06
N GLN A 67 -0.35 2.57 -10.20
CA GLN A 67 0.24 2.93 -11.49
C GLN A 67 -0.20 4.33 -11.94
N GLN A 68 -1.49 4.65 -11.82
CA GLN A 68 -1.99 6.00 -12.14
C GLN A 68 -1.41 7.08 -11.23
N LEU A 69 -1.21 6.76 -9.94
CA LEU A 69 -0.54 7.66 -9.00
C LEU A 69 0.89 7.97 -9.43
N ASP A 70 1.65 6.95 -9.86
CA ASP A 70 3.01 7.16 -10.36
C ASP A 70 2.98 8.08 -11.61
N THR A 71 2.08 7.83 -12.56
CA THR A 71 1.91 8.68 -13.76
C THR A 71 1.61 10.13 -13.39
N LEU A 72 0.69 10.37 -12.44
CA LEU A 72 0.35 11.72 -11.99
C LEU A 72 1.54 12.45 -11.33
N GLN A 73 2.37 11.73 -10.59
CA GLN A 73 3.60 12.30 -10.00
C GLN A 73 4.61 12.65 -11.09
N LEU A 74 4.80 11.79 -12.09
CA LEU A 74 5.67 12.08 -13.25
C LEU A 74 5.19 13.32 -14.03
N CYS A 75 3.89 13.43 -14.32
CA CYS A 75 3.34 14.61 -15.02
C CYS A 75 3.50 15.92 -14.24
N SER A 76 3.55 15.84 -12.91
CA SER A 76 3.76 17.00 -12.05
C SER A 76 5.22 17.48 -12.09
N LEU A 77 6.17 16.56 -12.26
CA LEU A 77 7.60 16.86 -12.40
C LEU A 77 7.91 17.49 -13.76
N THR A 78 7.38 16.92 -14.85
CA THR A 78 7.63 17.45 -16.21
C THR A 78 7.12 18.89 -16.37
N LYS A 79 5.99 19.24 -15.75
CA LYS A 79 5.47 20.62 -15.76
C LYS A 79 6.36 21.62 -15.01
N HIS A 80 7.06 21.15 -13.97
CA HIS A 80 7.94 22.01 -13.18
C HIS A 80 9.24 22.33 -13.94
N GLU A 81 9.78 21.35 -14.67
CA GLU A 81 10.98 21.53 -15.51
C GLU A 81 10.75 22.46 -16.72
N GLU A 82 9.53 22.47 -17.27
CA GLU A 82 9.16 23.41 -18.34
C GLU A 82 9.08 24.85 -17.82
N ASN A 83 8.52 25.05 -16.63
CA ASN A 83 8.38 26.38 -16.02
C ASN A 83 9.71 27.01 -15.53
N GLU A 84 10.78 26.24 -15.32
CA GLU A 84 12.10 26.78 -14.93
C GLU A 84 12.98 27.16 -16.13
N LYS A 85 12.55 26.84 -17.36
CA LYS A 85 13.29 27.16 -18.60
C LYS A 85 12.84 28.45 -19.29
N ASP A 86 11.78 29.09 -18.79
CA ASP A 86 11.30 30.42 -19.20
C ASP A 86 11.71 31.49 -18.18
#